data_AF-A0A660RUW4-F1
#
_entry.id   AF-A0A660RUW4-F1
#
_cell.length_a   1.000
_cell.length_b   1.000
_cell.length_c   1.000
_cell.angle_alpha   90.00
_cell.angle_beta   90.00
_cell.angle_gamma   90.00
#
_symmetry.space_group_name_H-M   'P 1'
#
loop_
_entity.id
_entity.type
_entity.pdbx_description
1 polymer ?
#
loop_
_entity_poly.entity_id
_entity_poly.type
_entity_poly.pdbx_seq_one_letter_code
_entity_poly.pdbx_strand_id
1 'polypeptide(L)'
;SGALNASIALKYSREDEEEADRRACQWICKAGYNPRGLLTVLQKMQKYRWLGTSAIPSYLSTHPGASERMTYLEDFWNTNRCVQKFPEDRFRLRKIQVKAKVLTHDPTVMIKYYKRELNTTPDDIFLLYGFAQSLLAAREYGEALKAFDNLVSSAPERPEFQAERGRAYFAAGKYQKAISIIGPYSKRHPGDSTARFFLARSYLELQKPAEALPILEALKKSWPDPAGIYLQLGRCFAALDKQGEAHYYFYLHYKAAGNQRSAQYHKNKALELLPRDSGLYNGLKRGKDQKNPDKERDGGKKAPKDSEDR
;
A
#
# COMPACT_ATOMS: atom_id res chain seq x y z
N SER A 1 -42.73 3.59 20.60
CA SER A 1 -42.12 2.56 19.72
C SER A 1 -40.72 2.94 19.22
N GLY A 2 -40.41 4.21 18.89
CA GLY A 2 -39.07 4.61 18.42
C GLY A 2 -37.91 4.47 19.44
N ALA A 3 -38.13 4.82 20.71
CA ALA A 3 -37.09 4.76 21.74
C ALA A 3 -36.67 3.31 22.11
N LEU A 4 -37.61 2.36 22.04
CA LEU A 4 -37.39 0.93 22.29
C LEU A 4 -36.58 0.28 21.15
N ASN A 5 -36.86 0.66 19.90
CA ASN A 5 -36.09 0.16 18.75
C ASN A 5 -34.66 0.72 18.73
N ALA A 6 -34.48 1.99 19.14
CA ALA A 6 -33.15 2.59 19.26
C ALA A 6 -32.32 1.96 20.40
N SER A 7 -32.92 1.67 21.55
CA SER A 7 -32.21 1.01 22.65
C SER A 7 -31.83 -0.44 22.33
N ILE A 8 -32.69 -1.17 21.60
CA ILE A 8 -32.40 -2.52 21.10
C ILE A 8 -31.27 -2.49 20.06
N ALA A 9 -31.30 -1.58 19.08
CA ALA A 9 -30.23 -1.44 18.09
C ALA A 9 -28.88 -1.05 18.72
N LEU A 10 -28.90 -0.18 19.72
CA LEU A 10 -27.70 0.19 20.51
C LEU A 10 -27.19 -0.99 21.34
N LYS A 11 -28.05 -1.87 21.85
CA LYS A 11 -27.66 -3.09 22.58
C LYS A 11 -26.99 -4.10 21.67
N TYR A 12 -27.58 -4.42 20.52
CA TYR A 12 -26.96 -5.31 19.52
C TYR A 12 -25.61 -4.78 19.05
N SER A 13 -25.51 -3.47 18.77
CA SER A 13 -24.23 -2.85 18.41
C SER A 13 -23.18 -3.01 19.51
N ARG A 14 -23.52 -2.96 20.80
CA ARG A 14 -22.56 -3.18 21.90
C ARG A 14 -22.09 -4.63 21.96
N GLU A 15 -23.00 -5.59 21.86
CA GLU A 15 -22.67 -7.02 21.83
C GLU A 15 -21.79 -7.36 20.62
N ASP A 16 -22.06 -6.74 19.46
CA ASP A 16 -21.25 -6.88 18.24
C ASP A 16 -19.83 -6.32 18.44
N GLU A 17 -19.67 -5.15 19.08
CA GLU A 17 -18.35 -4.57 19.40
C GLU A 17 -17.55 -5.46 20.35
N GLU A 18 -18.18 -5.94 21.42
CA GLU A 18 -17.55 -6.81 22.41
C GLU A 18 -17.11 -8.14 21.78
N GLU A 19 -17.97 -8.72 20.92
CA GLU A 19 -17.61 -9.93 20.20
C GLU A 19 -16.46 -9.68 19.22
N ALA A 20 -16.49 -8.58 18.47
CA ALA A 20 -15.46 -8.22 17.51
C ALA A 20 -14.11 -8.04 18.20
N ASP A 21 -14.06 -7.29 19.30
CA ASP A 21 -12.86 -7.07 20.10
C ASP A 21 -12.32 -8.35 20.72
N ARG A 22 -13.18 -9.19 21.30
CA ARG A 22 -12.79 -10.49 21.87
C ARG A 22 -12.15 -11.38 20.81
N ARG A 23 -12.76 -11.47 19.61
CA ARG A 23 -12.20 -12.22 18.48
C ARG A 23 -10.90 -11.59 17.98
N ALA A 24 -10.82 -10.26 17.91
CA ALA A 24 -9.60 -9.54 17.54
C ALA A 24 -8.46 -9.83 18.51
N CYS A 25 -8.69 -9.79 19.83
CA CYS A 25 -7.70 -10.16 20.83
C CYS A 25 -7.19 -11.59 20.61
N GLN A 26 -8.08 -12.56 20.37
CA GLN A 26 -7.69 -13.94 20.09
C GLN A 26 -6.83 -14.04 18.82
N TRP A 27 -7.19 -13.34 17.74
CA TRP A 27 -6.44 -13.38 16.49
C TRP A 27 -5.08 -12.68 16.59
N ILE A 28 -5.02 -11.51 17.22
CA ILE A 28 -3.77 -10.78 17.49
C ILE A 28 -2.82 -11.65 18.33
N CYS A 29 -3.36 -12.29 19.38
CA CYS A 29 -2.64 -13.21 20.24
C CYS A 29 -2.13 -14.45 19.49
N LYS A 30 -2.98 -15.12 18.69
CA LYS A 30 -2.61 -16.28 17.86
C LYS A 30 -1.56 -15.92 16.81
N ALA A 31 -1.66 -14.73 16.25
CA ALA A 31 -0.65 -14.18 15.36
C ALA A 31 0.65 -13.84 16.11
N GLY A 32 0.70 -13.85 17.44
CA GLY A 32 1.91 -13.59 18.22
C GLY A 32 2.24 -12.12 18.40
N TYR A 33 1.25 -11.25 18.24
CA TYR A 33 1.32 -9.82 18.57
C TYR A 33 0.75 -9.56 19.97
N ASN A 34 1.07 -8.39 20.53
CA ASN A 34 0.56 -7.95 21.83
C ASN A 34 -0.84 -7.33 21.69
N PRO A 35 -1.91 -7.96 22.21
CA PRO A 35 -3.29 -7.45 22.10
C PRO A 35 -3.54 -6.16 22.89
N ARG A 36 -2.63 -5.73 23.79
CA ARG A 36 -2.68 -4.40 24.41
C ARG A 36 -2.64 -3.26 23.39
N GLY A 37 -2.19 -3.52 22.17
CA GLY A 37 -2.30 -2.58 21.06
C GLY A 37 -3.74 -2.13 20.79
N LEU A 38 -4.73 -3.03 20.96
CA LEU A 38 -6.15 -2.70 20.78
C LEU A 38 -6.63 -1.67 21.81
N LEU A 39 -6.29 -1.88 23.09
CA LEU A 39 -6.54 -0.93 24.17
C LEU A 39 -5.89 0.43 23.88
N THR A 40 -4.63 0.43 23.42
CA THR A 40 -3.91 1.67 23.08
C THR A 40 -4.59 2.44 21.95
N VAL A 41 -5.20 1.75 20.98
CA VAL A 41 -5.96 2.39 19.89
C VAL A 41 -7.24 3.03 20.45
N LEU A 42 -8.00 2.32 21.28
CA LEU A 42 -9.22 2.85 21.91
C LEU A 42 -8.94 4.08 22.80
N GLN A 43 -7.87 4.03 23.60
CA GLN A 43 -7.41 5.15 24.43
C GLN A 43 -7.09 6.38 23.57
N LYS A 44 -6.40 6.19 22.44
CA LYS A 44 -6.11 7.28 21.50
C LYS A 44 -7.40 7.84 20.91
N MET A 45 -8.32 6.98 20.45
CA MET A 45 -9.60 7.41 19.89
C MET A 45 -10.42 8.21 20.89
N GLN A 46 -10.50 7.77 22.15
CA GLN A 46 -11.20 8.50 23.22
C GLN A 46 -10.54 9.85 23.49
N LYS A 47 -9.21 9.91 23.56
CA LYS A 47 -8.46 11.15 23.76
C LYS A 47 -8.73 12.17 22.63
N TYR A 48 -8.68 11.74 21.37
CA TYR A 48 -8.95 12.63 20.23
C TYR A 48 -10.42 13.06 20.14
N ARG A 49 -11.37 12.22 20.58
CA ARG A 49 -12.79 12.60 20.72
C ARG A 49 -12.95 13.71 21.76
N TRP A 50 -12.32 13.54 22.91
CA TRP A 50 -12.37 14.52 24.00
C TRP A 50 -11.76 15.87 23.60
N LEU A 51 -10.68 15.84 22.81
CA LEU A 51 -10.05 17.06 22.27
C LEU A 51 -10.90 17.76 21.19
N GLY A 52 -12.07 17.25 20.82
CA GLY A 52 -12.99 17.89 19.86
C GLY A 52 -12.44 17.99 18.45
N THR A 53 -11.39 17.24 18.12
CA THR A 53 -10.79 17.30 16.78
C THR A 53 -11.68 16.56 15.78
N SER A 54 -12.17 17.24 14.74
CA SER A 54 -12.85 16.63 13.57
C SER A 54 -11.97 15.69 12.74
N ALA A 55 -10.78 15.36 13.25
CA ALA A 55 -9.73 14.58 12.59
C ALA A 55 -9.89 13.06 12.79
N ILE A 56 -10.91 12.59 13.52
CA ILE A 56 -11.19 11.15 13.59
C ILE A 56 -11.98 10.77 12.33
N PRO A 57 -11.45 9.89 11.46
CA PRO A 57 -12.20 9.34 10.33
C PRO A 57 -13.57 8.85 10.78
N SER A 58 -14.61 9.10 9.99
CA SER A 58 -15.99 8.67 10.29
C SER A 58 -16.07 7.15 10.55
N TYR A 59 -15.28 6.36 9.82
CA TYR A 59 -15.11 4.91 10.04
C TYR A 59 -14.65 4.55 11.47
N LEU A 60 -13.83 5.37 12.13
CA LEU A 60 -13.42 5.16 13.52
C LEU A 60 -14.47 5.68 14.52
N SER A 61 -15.49 6.39 14.05
CA SER A 61 -16.57 6.95 14.88
C SER A 61 -17.85 6.11 14.89
N THR A 62 -17.98 5.13 13.98
CA THR A 62 -19.14 4.23 13.86
C THR A 62 -19.24 3.19 14.98
N HIS A 63 -18.22 3.07 15.83
CA HIS A 63 -18.12 2.07 16.88
C HIS A 63 -18.24 2.76 18.28
N PRO A 64 -19.39 2.68 18.97
CA PRO A 64 -19.63 3.35 20.25
C PRO A 64 -18.95 2.63 21.44
N GLY A 65 -19.01 3.24 22.63
CA GLY A 65 -18.68 2.57 23.90
C GLY A 65 -17.19 2.36 24.20
N ALA A 66 -16.30 3.24 23.71
CA ALA A 66 -14.86 3.08 23.91
C ALA A 66 -14.45 2.98 25.39
N SER A 67 -15.10 3.74 26.29
CA SER A 67 -14.82 3.71 27.73
C SER A 67 -15.10 2.34 28.36
N GLU A 68 -16.30 1.81 28.13
CA GLU A 68 -16.76 0.52 28.65
C GLU A 68 -15.95 -0.64 28.06
N ARG A 69 -15.58 -0.52 26.79
CA ARG A 69 -14.76 -1.52 26.10
C ARG A 69 -13.37 -1.65 26.67
N MET A 70 -12.75 -0.54 27.05
CA MET A 70 -11.40 -0.58 27.64
C MET A 70 -11.39 -1.33 28.97
N THR A 71 -12.42 -1.16 29.81
CA THR A 71 -12.50 -1.84 31.10
C THR A 71 -12.51 -3.35 30.97
N TYR A 72 -13.38 -3.92 30.11
CA TYR A 72 -13.40 -5.38 29.96
C TYR A 72 -12.18 -5.91 29.18
N LEU A 73 -11.62 -5.13 28.25
CA LEU A 73 -10.40 -5.52 27.54
C LEU A 73 -9.19 -5.60 28.48
N GLU A 74 -9.11 -4.70 29.46
CA GLU A 74 -8.11 -4.75 30.53
C GLU A 74 -8.26 -6.04 31.36
N ASP A 75 -9.49 -6.41 31.73
CA ASP A 75 -9.77 -7.63 32.48
C ASP A 75 -9.50 -8.92 31.67
N PHE A 76 -9.97 -8.96 30.41
CA PHE A 76 -9.75 -10.06 29.48
C PHE A 76 -8.26 -10.32 29.25
N TRP A 77 -7.45 -9.27 29.24
CA TRP A 77 -6.00 -9.39 29.13
C TRP A 77 -5.36 -9.99 30.38
N ASN A 78 -5.75 -9.53 31.57
CA ASN A 78 -5.14 -10.00 32.82
C ASN A 78 -5.34 -11.52 33.01
N THR A 79 -6.40 -12.07 32.40
CA THR A 79 -6.73 -13.50 32.43
C THR A 79 -6.14 -14.30 31.26
N ASN A 80 -5.86 -13.69 30.10
CA ASN A 80 -5.35 -14.39 28.91
C ASN A 80 -3.90 -13.98 28.56
N ARG A 81 -2.93 -14.85 28.87
CA ARG A 81 -1.52 -14.61 28.51
C ARG A 81 -1.25 -14.92 27.04
N CYS A 82 -0.71 -13.94 26.31
CA CYS A 82 -0.28 -14.09 24.92
C CYS A 82 1.24 -14.23 24.82
N VAL A 83 1.70 -15.23 24.07
CA VAL A 83 3.12 -15.36 23.71
C VAL A 83 3.41 -14.44 22.55
N GLN A 84 4.19 -13.41 22.79
CA GLN A 84 4.69 -12.54 21.73
C GLN A 84 5.72 -13.31 20.90
N LYS A 85 5.40 -13.56 19.62
CA LYS A 85 6.29 -14.22 18.66
C LYS A 85 7.00 -13.21 17.76
N PHE A 86 6.39 -12.05 17.53
CA PHE A 86 6.97 -11.00 16.69
C PHE A 86 7.75 -9.98 17.53
N PRO A 87 9.05 -9.78 17.25
CA PRO A 87 9.86 -8.81 17.97
C PRO A 87 9.42 -7.38 17.64
N GLU A 88 9.53 -6.49 18.63
CA GLU A 88 9.31 -5.07 18.41
C GLU A 88 10.43 -4.45 17.58
N ASP A 89 10.09 -3.95 16.40
CA ASP A 89 11.02 -3.18 15.56
C ASP A 89 10.80 -1.68 15.79
N ARG A 90 11.31 -1.18 16.92
CA ARG A 90 11.17 0.24 17.31
C ARG A 90 11.80 1.19 16.30
N PHE A 91 12.90 0.78 15.67
CA PHE A 91 13.58 1.58 14.66
C PHE A 91 12.71 1.76 13.41
N ARG A 92 12.21 0.65 12.83
CA ARG A 92 11.34 0.71 11.65
C ARG A 92 10.05 1.46 11.96
N LEU A 93 9.47 1.26 13.14
CA LEU A 93 8.29 2.00 13.57
C LEU A 93 8.55 3.51 13.60
N ARG A 94 9.63 3.96 14.25
CA ARG A 94 10.03 5.38 14.28
C ARG A 94 10.28 5.93 12.87
N LYS A 95 10.96 5.18 12.00
CA LYS A 95 11.18 5.57 10.59
C LYS A 95 9.87 5.76 9.83
N ILE A 96 8.90 4.85 10.01
CA ILE A 96 7.57 4.94 9.41
C ILE A 96 6.82 6.15 9.96
N GLN A 97 6.86 6.38 11.27
CA GLN A 97 6.21 7.53 11.91
C GLN A 97 6.75 8.86 11.37
N VAL A 98 8.08 8.99 11.23
CA VAL A 98 8.71 10.17 10.62
C VAL A 98 8.23 10.35 9.18
N LYS A 99 8.27 9.29 8.38
CA LYS A 99 7.85 9.34 6.97
C LYS A 99 6.38 9.70 6.83
N ALA A 100 5.51 9.09 7.64
CA ALA A 100 4.08 9.39 7.66
C ALA A 100 3.85 10.86 8.04
N LYS A 101 4.54 11.36 9.08
CA LYS A 101 4.46 12.77 9.48
C LYS A 101 4.85 13.71 8.34
N VAL A 102 5.93 13.43 7.60
CA VAL A 102 6.33 14.23 6.43
C VAL A 102 5.29 14.14 5.30
N LEU A 103 4.73 12.96 5.04
CA LEU A 103 3.77 12.77 3.95
C LEU A 103 2.40 13.41 4.20
N THR A 104 2.02 13.60 5.46
CA THR A 104 0.69 14.12 5.84
C THR A 104 0.68 15.60 6.19
N HIS A 105 1.82 16.28 6.11
CA HIS A 105 1.95 17.70 6.44
C HIS A 105 2.59 18.47 5.29
N ASP A 106 2.40 19.78 5.28
CA ASP A 106 3.08 20.66 4.33
C ASP A 106 4.62 20.52 4.48
N PRO A 107 5.34 20.27 3.38
CA PRO A 107 6.78 19.99 3.44
C PRO A 107 7.58 21.20 3.94
N THR A 108 7.16 22.43 3.67
CA THR A 108 7.87 23.64 4.13
C THR A 108 7.73 23.83 5.64
N VAL A 109 6.57 23.51 6.20
CA VAL A 109 6.34 23.48 7.65
C VAL A 109 7.23 22.41 8.30
N MET A 110 7.31 21.22 7.69
CA MET A 110 8.13 20.12 8.22
C MET A 110 9.64 20.42 8.17
N ILE A 111 10.13 21.11 7.14
CA ILE A 111 11.51 21.60 7.07
C ILE A 111 11.82 22.50 8.26
N LYS A 112 10.97 23.51 8.54
CA LYS A 112 11.14 24.43 9.67
C LYS A 112 11.11 23.69 11.01
N TYR A 113 10.17 22.77 11.17
CA TYR A 113 10.07 21.94 12.37
C TYR A 113 11.35 21.15 12.62
N TYR A 114 11.79 20.32 11.68
CA TYR A 114 12.98 19.49 11.88
C TYR A 114 14.25 20.33 12.03
N LYS A 115 14.38 21.44 11.30
CA LYS A 115 15.52 22.36 11.48
C LYS A 115 15.60 22.91 12.90
N ARG A 116 14.46 23.29 13.50
CA ARG A 116 14.42 23.75 14.89
C ARG A 116 14.82 22.65 15.87
N GLU A 117 14.28 21.45 15.73
CA GLU A 117 14.61 20.32 16.62
C GLU A 117 16.06 19.84 16.46
N LEU A 118 16.65 19.97 15.27
CA LEU A 118 18.06 19.69 15.04
C LEU A 118 18.98 20.72 15.70
N ASN A 119 18.54 21.95 15.95
CA ASN A 119 19.35 22.92 16.71
C ASN A 119 19.54 22.48 18.18
N THR A 120 18.58 21.75 18.74
CA THR A 120 18.66 21.24 20.12
C THR A 120 19.26 19.83 20.19
N THR A 121 18.99 19.00 19.17
CA THR A 121 19.47 17.61 19.08
C THR A 121 20.06 17.32 17.70
N PRO A 122 21.30 17.79 17.41
CA PRO A 122 21.88 17.77 16.06
C PRO A 122 22.09 16.37 15.48
N ASP A 123 22.34 15.38 16.34
CA ASP A 123 22.72 14.02 15.94
C ASP A 123 21.56 13.01 15.98
N ASP A 124 20.32 13.45 16.22
CA ASP A 124 19.18 12.53 16.19
C ASP A 124 18.91 12.08 14.75
N ILE A 125 19.18 10.80 14.49
CA ILE A 125 19.05 10.17 13.16
C ILE A 125 17.63 10.24 12.59
N PHE A 126 16.59 10.27 13.43
CA PHE A 126 15.20 10.37 12.99
C PHE A 126 14.82 11.81 12.64
N LEU A 127 15.39 12.80 13.33
CA LEU A 127 15.26 14.21 12.96
C LEU A 127 16.02 14.50 11.66
N LEU A 128 17.25 13.99 11.51
CA LEU A 128 18.02 14.08 10.26
C LEU A 128 17.27 13.44 9.09
N TYR A 129 16.72 12.25 9.31
CA TYR A 129 15.89 11.56 8.32
C TYR A 129 14.62 12.33 7.98
N GLY A 130 13.92 12.86 8.98
CA GLY A 130 12.73 13.69 8.78
C GLY A 130 13.04 14.96 7.99
N PHE A 131 14.14 15.63 8.30
CA PHE A 131 14.61 16.81 7.59
C PHE A 131 14.90 16.50 6.11
N ALA A 132 15.70 15.45 5.85
CA ALA A 132 16.02 15.02 4.49
C ALA A 132 14.78 14.64 3.68
N GLN A 133 13.83 13.91 4.27
CA GLN A 133 12.55 13.57 3.63
C GLN A 133 11.68 14.81 3.36
N SER A 134 11.68 15.80 4.26
CA SER A 134 10.90 17.04 4.08
C SER A 134 11.45 17.88 2.93
N LEU A 135 12.77 18.01 2.81
CA LEU A 135 13.44 18.65 1.67
C LEU A 135 13.12 17.92 0.36
N LEU A 136 13.14 16.58 0.38
CA LEU A 136 12.79 15.77 -0.79
C LEU A 136 11.33 15.99 -1.21
N ALA A 137 10.40 16.05 -0.25
CA ALA A 137 8.99 16.32 -0.49
C ALA A 137 8.74 17.74 -1.02
N ALA A 138 9.53 18.73 -0.57
CA ALA A 138 9.55 20.09 -1.11
C ALA A 138 10.19 20.20 -2.51
N ARG A 139 10.74 19.10 -3.04
CA ARG A 139 11.52 19.06 -4.29
C ARG A 139 12.80 19.93 -4.25
N GLU A 140 13.29 20.23 -3.06
CA GLU A 140 14.58 20.89 -2.85
C GLU A 140 15.72 19.86 -2.99
N TYR A 141 15.87 19.31 -4.20
CA TYR A 141 16.71 18.13 -4.42
C TYR A 141 18.19 18.33 -4.05
N GLY A 142 18.74 19.53 -4.24
CA GLY A 142 20.13 19.82 -3.89
C GLY A 142 20.39 19.67 -2.38
N GLU A 143 19.56 20.34 -1.58
CA GLU A 143 19.66 20.30 -0.12
C GLU A 143 19.23 18.93 0.44
N ALA A 144 18.21 18.30 -0.16
CA ALA A 144 17.78 16.96 0.21
C ALA A 144 18.94 15.94 0.10
N LEU A 145 19.69 15.98 -1.00
CA LEU A 145 20.83 15.08 -1.19
C LEU A 145 21.94 15.31 -0.17
N LYS A 146 22.27 16.57 0.15
CA LYS A 146 23.22 16.90 1.23
C LYS A 146 22.74 16.37 2.59
N ALA A 147 21.46 16.54 2.89
CA ALA A 147 20.86 16.05 4.13
C ALA A 147 20.88 14.51 4.21
N PHE A 148 20.64 13.81 3.09
CA PHE A 148 20.79 12.35 3.03
C PHE A 148 22.25 11.89 3.15
N ASP A 149 23.20 12.62 2.59
CA ASP A 149 24.62 12.33 2.76
C ASP A 149 25.06 12.51 4.23
N ASN A 150 24.57 13.55 4.90
CA ASN A 150 24.77 13.73 6.34
C ASN A 150 24.16 12.57 7.14
N LEU A 151 22.88 12.25 6.91
CA LEU A 151 22.18 11.14 7.58
C LEU A 151 22.93 9.81 7.46
N VAL A 152 23.40 9.49 6.26
CA VAL A 152 24.16 8.27 5.99
C VAL A 152 25.51 8.26 6.69
N SER A 153 26.15 9.42 6.83
CA SER A 153 27.43 9.57 7.53
C SER A 153 27.26 9.47 9.05
N SER A 154 26.15 9.96 9.60
CA SER A 154 25.81 9.87 11.03
C SER A 154 25.34 8.48 11.46
N ALA A 155 24.85 7.65 10.54
CA ALA A 155 24.34 6.30 10.82
C ALA A 155 24.84 5.26 9.80
N PRO A 156 26.16 5.04 9.70
CA PRO A 156 26.74 4.13 8.70
C PRO A 156 26.34 2.66 8.91
N GLU A 157 25.93 2.28 10.13
CA GLU A 157 25.44 0.96 10.50
C GLU A 157 24.00 0.69 10.07
N ARG A 158 23.29 1.69 9.52
CA ARG A 158 21.92 1.60 9.01
C ARG A 158 21.89 1.58 7.49
N PRO A 159 22.06 0.40 6.86
CA PRO A 159 22.09 0.29 5.41
C PRO A 159 20.78 0.77 4.76
N GLU A 160 19.65 0.75 5.46
CA GLU A 160 18.37 1.21 4.93
C GLU A 160 18.39 2.71 4.57
N PHE A 161 19.24 3.52 5.20
CA PHE A 161 19.41 4.93 4.81
C PHE A 161 20.21 5.09 3.51
N GLN A 162 21.05 4.12 3.14
CA GLN A 162 21.66 4.08 1.80
C GLN A 162 20.59 3.93 0.71
N ALA A 163 19.59 3.09 0.96
CA ALA A 163 18.47 2.92 0.03
C ALA A 163 17.62 4.18 -0.09
N GLU A 164 17.33 4.86 1.02
CA GLU A 164 16.60 6.14 1.01
C GLU A 164 17.39 7.22 0.27
N ARG A 165 18.71 7.29 0.47
CA ARG A 165 19.60 8.18 -0.30
C ARG A 165 19.56 7.86 -1.80
N GLY A 166 19.66 6.58 -2.17
CA GLY A 166 19.52 6.15 -3.56
C GLY A 166 18.17 6.57 -4.17
N ARG A 167 17.09 6.47 -3.39
CA ARG A 167 15.74 6.91 -3.76
C ARG A 167 15.65 8.42 -3.94
N ALA A 168 16.38 9.19 -3.12
CA ALA A 168 16.51 10.64 -3.28
C ALA A 168 17.26 11.01 -4.56
N TYR A 169 18.35 10.30 -4.90
CA TYR A 169 19.04 10.46 -6.18
C TYR A 169 18.13 10.16 -7.37
N PHE A 170 17.28 9.12 -7.28
CA PHE A 170 16.28 8.84 -8.30
C PHE A 170 15.29 10.01 -8.45
N ALA A 171 14.72 10.51 -7.35
CA ALA A 171 13.77 11.61 -7.38
C ALA A 171 14.38 12.91 -7.93
N ALA A 172 15.68 13.12 -7.72
CA ALA A 172 16.45 14.21 -8.29
C ALA A 172 16.84 14.02 -9.78
N GLY A 173 16.36 12.97 -10.46
CA GLY A 173 16.69 12.65 -11.84
C GLY A 173 18.12 12.11 -12.05
N LYS A 174 18.88 11.88 -10.98
CA LYS A 174 20.27 11.40 -11.02
C LYS A 174 20.31 9.87 -11.05
N TYR A 175 19.71 9.28 -12.08
CA TYR A 175 19.46 7.84 -12.18
C TYR A 175 20.74 6.99 -12.14
N GLN A 176 21.82 7.43 -12.79
CA GLN A 176 23.09 6.70 -12.77
C GLN A 176 23.65 6.58 -11.34
N LYS A 177 23.53 7.65 -10.53
CA LYS A 177 23.95 7.63 -9.13
C LYS A 177 23.02 6.79 -8.27
N ALA A 178 21.71 6.85 -8.52
CA ALA A 178 20.73 5.97 -7.90
C ALA A 178 21.08 4.49 -8.12
N ILE A 179 21.41 4.08 -9.36
CA ILE A 179 21.84 2.71 -9.67
C ILE A 179 23.13 2.35 -8.90
N SER A 180 24.12 3.23 -8.87
CA SER A 180 25.39 2.96 -8.18
C SER A 180 25.24 2.72 -6.67
N ILE A 181 24.20 3.30 -6.06
CA ILE A 181 23.91 3.16 -4.63
C ILE A 181 22.96 1.98 -4.39
N ILE A 182 21.85 1.92 -5.12
CA ILE A 182 20.79 0.93 -4.91
C ILE A 182 21.21 -0.46 -5.41
N GLY A 183 22.02 -0.55 -6.47
CA GLY A 183 22.47 -1.82 -7.04
C GLY A 183 23.16 -2.71 -6.00
N PRO A 184 24.29 -2.30 -5.41
CA PRO A 184 24.98 -3.07 -4.36
C PRO A 184 24.14 -3.27 -3.11
N TYR A 185 23.31 -2.30 -2.72
CA TYR A 185 22.37 -2.43 -1.60
C TYR A 185 21.36 -3.57 -1.86
N SER A 186 20.69 -3.56 -3.00
CA SER A 186 19.63 -4.53 -3.33
C SER A 186 20.14 -5.97 -3.46
N LYS A 187 21.42 -6.16 -3.82
CA LYS A 187 22.09 -7.47 -3.80
C LYS A 187 22.23 -8.02 -2.38
N ARG A 188 22.56 -7.16 -1.41
CA ARG A 188 22.70 -7.53 0.01
C ARG A 188 21.36 -7.61 0.74
N HIS A 189 20.35 -6.90 0.26
CA HIS A 189 19.02 -6.81 0.84
C HIS A 189 17.94 -7.23 -0.18
N PRO A 190 17.92 -8.50 -0.62
CA PRO A 190 17.02 -8.95 -1.69
C PRO A 190 15.53 -8.84 -1.32
N GLY A 191 15.20 -8.77 -0.03
CA GLY A 191 13.84 -8.58 0.49
C GLY A 191 13.34 -7.14 0.48
N ASP A 192 14.20 -6.15 0.21
CA ASP A 192 13.77 -4.75 0.06
C ASP A 192 13.20 -4.51 -1.34
N SER A 193 11.94 -4.89 -1.52
CA SER A 193 11.19 -4.72 -2.76
C SER A 193 11.16 -3.26 -3.23
N THR A 194 11.15 -2.30 -2.28
CA THR A 194 11.11 -0.87 -2.63
C THR A 194 12.41 -0.45 -3.29
N ALA A 195 13.56 -0.79 -2.71
CA ALA A 195 14.85 -0.51 -3.31
C ALA A 195 14.96 -1.13 -4.72
N ARG A 196 14.57 -2.40 -4.87
CA ARG A 196 14.56 -3.08 -6.18
C ARG A 196 13.65 -2.41 -7.20
N PHE A 197 12.48 -1.92 -6.79
CA PHE A 197 11.58 -1.16 -7.66
C PHE A 197 12.24 0.13 -8.17
N PHE A 198 12.91 0.89 -7.31
CA PHE A 198 13.62 2.10 -7.73
C PHE A 198 14.85 1.80 -8.58
N LEU A 199 15.52 0.67 -8.37
CA LEU A 199 16.59 0.21 -9.26
C LEU A 199 16.07 -0.04 -10.67
N ALA A 200 14.99 -0.83 -10.80
CA ALA A 200 14.37 -1.12 -12.10
C ALA A 200 13.89 0.15 -12.81
N ARG A 201 13.25 1.06 -12.07
CA ARG A 201 12.85 2.36 -12.63
C ARG A 201 14.04 3.19 -13.08
N SER A 202 15.13 3.23 -12.31
CA SER A 202 16.35 3.95 -12.70
C SER A 202 16.93 3.41 -14.01
N TYR A 203 16.90 2.08 -14.21
CA TYR A 203 17.29 1.48 -15.49
C TYR A 203 16.37 1.90 -16.64
N LEU A 204 15.04 1.90 -16.44
CA LEU A 204 14.11 2.37 -17.47
C LEU A 204 14.31 3.84 -17.86
N GLU A 205 14.54 4.72 -16.89
CA GLU A 205 14.78 6.14 -17.17
C GLU A 205 16.11 6.38 -17.92
N LEU A 206 17.05 5.43 -17.86
CA LEU A 206 18.29 5.43 -18.65
C LEU A 206 18.20 4.62 -19.95
N GLN A 207 16.99 4.25 -20.39
CA GLN A 207 16.76 3.43 -21.59
C GLN A 207 17.49 2.08 -21.55
N LYS A 208 17.58 1.47 -20.36
CA LYS A 208 18.17 0.16 -20.11
C LYS A 208 17.10 -0.88 -19.71
N PRO A 209 16.16 -1.21 -20.61
CA PRO A 209 15.03 -2.06 -20.25
C PRO A 209 15.40 -3.54 -20.05
N ALA A 210 16.50 -4.01 -20.65
CA ALA A 210 16.97 -5.38 -20.48
C ALA A 210 17.36 -5.67 -19.02
N GLU A 211 17.95 -4.70 -18.33
CA GLU A 211 18.32 -4.78 -16.92
C GLU A 211 17.12 -4.59 -15.98
N ALA A 212 16.12 -3.80 -16.39
CA ALA A 212 14.92 -3.55 -15.60
C ALA A 212 13.96 -4.75 -15.57
N LEU A 213 13.78 -5.42 -16.71
CA LEU A 213 12.78 -6.48 -16.88
C LEU A 213 12.84 -7.61 -15.83
N PRO A 214 13.99 -8.27 -15.57
CA PRO A 214 14.02 -9.36 -14.60
C PRO A 214 13.69 -8.90 -13.18
N ILE A 215 14.02 -7.64 -12.84
CA ILE A 215 13.70 -7.08 -11.53
C ILE A 215 12.19 -6.84 -11.41
N LEU A 216 11.55 -6.29 -12.45
CA LEU A 216 10.11 -6.02 -12.45
C LEU A 216 9.28 -7.31 -12.44
N GLU A 217 9.68 -8.34 -13.18
CA GLU A 217 9.01 -9.64 -13.18
C GLU A 217 9.09 -10.33 -11.82
N ALA A 218 10.24 -10.24 -11.14
CA ALA A 218 10.38 -10.76 -9.77
C ALA A 218 9.47 -10.03 -8.76
N LEU A 219 9.30 -8.72 -8.92
CA LEU A 219 8.46 -7.90 -8.04
C LEU A 219 6.95 -8.09 -8.27
N LYS A 220 6.53 -8.49 -9.48
CA LYS A 220 5.13 -8.61 -9.90
C LYS A 220 4.24 -9.38 -8.92
N LYS A 221 4.76 -10.44 -8.26
CA LYS A 221 3.98 -11.28 -7.33
C LYS A 221 3.87 -10.70 -5.91
N SER A 222 4.86 -9.93 -5.48
CA SER A 222 5.00 -9.47 -4.08
C SER A 222 4.81 -7.96 -3.90
N TRP A 223 4.63 -7.22 -4.99
CA TRP A 223 4.51 -5.77 -4.93
C TRP A 223 3.09 -5.35 -4.47
N PRO A 224 2.95 -4.49 -3.44
CA PRO A 224 1.64 -4.12 -2.88
C PRO A 224 0.71 -3.35 -3.81
N ASP A 225 1.22 -2.77 -4.90
CA ASP A 225 0.46 -2.00 -5.89
C ASP A 225 0.49 -2.68 -7.27
N PRO A 226 -0.42 -3.63 -7.55
CA PRO A 226 -0.47 -4.34 -8.82
C PRO A 226 -0.57 -3.40 -10.03
N ALA A 227 -1.31 -2.30 -9.93
CA ALA A 227 -1.44 -1.35 -11.03
C ALA A 227 -0.10 -0.69 -11.35
N GLY A 228 0.62 -0.22 -10.33
CA GLY A 228 1.93 0.41 -10.50
C GLY A 228 2.99 -0.50 -11.10
N ILE A 229 3.03 -1.79 -10.71
CA ILE A 229 4.02 -2.73 -11.27
C ILE A 229 3.72 -3.08 -12.73
N TYR A 230 2.44 -3.25 -13.10
CA TYR A 230 2.05 -3.48 -14.50
C TYR A 230 2.37 -2.29 -15.40
N LEU A 231 2.23 -1.06 -14.90
CA LEU A 231 2.64 0.13 -15.64
C LEU A 231 4.13 0.10 -15.99
N GLN A 232 4.99 -0.24 -15.03
CA GLN A 232 6.43 -0.31 -15.28
C GLN A 232 6.79 -1.46 -16.23
N LEU A 233 6.13 -2.62 -16.13
CA LEU A 233 6.31 -3.72 -17.09
C LEU A 233 5.87 -3.30 -18.50
N GLY A 234 4.72 -2.63 -18.65
CA GLY A 234 4.26 -2.10 -19.93
C GLY A 234 5.27 -1.14 -20.57
N ARG A 235 5.81 -0.19 -19.78
CA ARG A 235 6.89 0.71 -20.22
C ARG A 235 8.16 -0.05 -20.61
N CYS A 236 8.52 -1.09 -19.85
CA CYS A 236 9.69 -1.92 -20.11
C CYS A 236 9.57 -2.69 -21.43
N PHE A 237 8.43 -3.35 -21.68
CA PHE A 237 8.19 -4.07 -22.93
C PHE A 237 8.08 -3.13 -24.13
N ALA A 238 7.49 -1.94 -23.96
CA ALA A 238 7.46 -0.93 -25.01
C ALA A 238 8.87 -0.47 -25.40
N ALA A 239 9.76 -0.26 -24.42
CA ALA A 239 11.16 0.09 -24.65
C ALA A 239 12.00 -1.07 -25.24
N LEU A 240 11.53 -2.31 -25.13
CA LEU A 240 12.10 -3.49 -25.79
C LEU A 240 11.51 -3.75 -27.19
N ASP A 241 10.68 -2.84 -27.68
CA ASP A 241 9.90 -2.96 -28.92
C ASP A 241 8.95 -4.17 -28.98
N LYS A 242 8.55 -4.66 -27.80
CA LYS A 242 7.59 -5.76 -27.65
C LYS A 242 6.20 -5.20 -27.43
N GLN A 243 5.63 -4.63 -28.49
CA GLN A 243 4.40 -3.84 -28.41
C GLN A 243 3.18 -4.67 -27.94
N GLY A 244 3.08 -5.94 -28.33
CA GLY A 244 1.99 -6.82 -27.88
C GLY A 244 1.99 -7.03 -26.36
N GLU A 245 3.14 -7.36 -25.79
CA GLU A 245 3.33 -7.52 -24.35
C GLU A 245 3.18 -6.18 -23.61
N ALA A 246 3.65 -5.08 -24.20
CA ALA A 246 3.45 -3.75 -23.63
C ALA A 246 1.96 -3.43 -23.46
N HIS A 247 1.16 -3.61 -24.52
CA HIS A 247 -0.29 -3.42 -24.46
C HIS A 247 -0.98 -4.41 -23.51
N TYR A 248 -0.49 -5.65 -23.40
CA TYR A 248 -0.99 -6.61 -22.41
C TYR A 248 -0.82 -6.08 -20.98
N TYR A 249 0.37 -5.58 -20.64
CA TYR A 249 0.63 -5.05 -19.31
C TYR A 249 -0.06 -3.71 -19.04
N PHE A 250 -0.23 -2.85 -20.06
CA PHE A 250 -1.09 -1.67 -19.93
C PHE A 250 -2.55 -2.03 -19.69
N TYR A 251 -3.07 -3.10 -20.33
CA TYR A 251 -4.40 -3.63 -20.03
C TYR A 251 -4.54 -4.00 -18.55
N LEU A 252 -3.57 -4.76 -17.99
CA LEU A 252 -3.59 -5.15 -16.59
C LEU A 252 -3.52 -3.94 -15.64
N HIS A 253 -2.69 -2.94 -15.97
CA HIS A 253 -2.62 -1.68 -15.23
C HIS A 253 -3.98 -0.97 -15.17
N TYR A 254 -4.58 -0.67 -16.32
CA TYR A 254 -5.84 0.08 -16.37
C TYR A 254 -7.02 -0.71 -15.80
N LYS A 255 -7.02 -2.04 -15.94
CA LYS A 255 -8.01 -2.91 -15.29
C LYS A 255 -7.89 -2.84 -13.78
N ALA A 256 -6.68 -2.94 -13.23
CA ALA A 256 -6.44 -2.83 -11.78
C ALA A 256 -6.77 -1.43 -11.24
N ALA A 257 -6.57 -0.38 -12.05
CA ALA A 257 -6.93 0.99 -11.72
C ALA A 257 -8.44 1.31 -11.90
N GLY A 258 -9.27 0.34 -12.32
CA GLY A 258 -10.70 0.52 -12.54
C GLY A 258 -11.07 1.30 -13.82
N ASN A 259 -10.11 1.68 -14.66
CA ASN A 259 -10.35 2.40 -15.91
C ASN A 259 -10.68 1.41 -17.05
N GLN A 260 -11.97 1.08 -17.17
CA GLN A 260 -12.46 0.10 -18.14
C GLN A 260 -12.23 0.51 -19.60
N ARG A 261 -12.35 1.80 -19.93
CA ARG A 261 -12.19 2.29 -21.31
C ARG A 261 -10.76 2.09 -21.80
N SER A 262 -9.78 2.56 -21.03
CA SER A 262 -8.36 2.36 -21.36
C SER A 262 -7.99 0.87 -21.32
N ALA A 263 -8.50 0.11 -20.35
CA ALA A 263 -8.27 -1.33 -20.30
C ALA A 263 -8.75 -2.03 -21.58
N GLN A 264 -9.96 -1.72 -22.06
CA GLN A 264 -10.48 -2.35 -23.27
C GLN A 264 -9.68 -1.97 -24.52
N TYR A 265 -9.27 -0.70 -24.64
CA TYR A 265 -8.40 -0.25 -25.73
C TYR A 265 -7.09 -1.05 -25.75
N HIS A 266 -6.38 -1.12 -24.62
CA HIS A 266 -5.11 -1.84 -24.54
C HIS A 266 -5.29 -3.36 -24.72
N LYS A 267 -6.41 -3.94 -24.27
CA LYS A 267 -6.73 -5.34 -24.52
C LYS A 267 -6.87 -5.64 -26.02
N ASN A 268 -7.58 -4.79 -26.76
CA ASN A 268 -7.77 -4.97 -28.19
C ASN A 268 -6.43 -4.87 -28.94
N LYS A 269 -5.63 -3.85 -28.61
CA LYS A 269 -4.28 -3.70 -29.19
C LYS A 269 -3.36 -4.87 -28.87
N ALA A 270 -3.41 -5.41 -27.65
CA ALA A 270 -2.66 -6.62 -27.29
C ALA A 270 -3.10 -7.83 -28.13
N LEU A 271 -4.40 -8.03 -28.36
CA LEU A 271 -4.91 -9.12 -29.21
C LEU A 271 -4.56 -8.94 -30.70
N GLU A 272 -4.41 -7.70 -31.18
CA GLU A 272 -3.95 -7.42 -32.54
C GLU A 272 -2.46 -7.74 -32.74
N LEU A 273 -1.63 -7.48 -31.73
CA LEU A 273 -0.16 -7.50 -31.84
C LEU A 273 0.51 -8.76 -31.29
N LEU A 274 -0.12 -9.46 -30.33
CA LEU A 274 0.45 -10.69 -29.77
C LEU A 274 0.36 -11.86 -30.75
N PRO A 275 1.38 -12.76 -30.79
CA PRO A 275 1.29 -14.01 -31.54
C PRO A 275 0.10 -14.84 -31.07
N ARG A 276 -0.68 -15.40 -32.01
CA ARG A 276 -1.93 -16.13 -31.73
C ARG A 276 -1.73 -17.42 -30.92
N ASP A 277 -0.55 -18.01 -31.03
CA ASP A 277 -0.09 -19.19 -30.30
C ASP A 277 0.45 -18.86 -28.91
N SER A 278 0.73 -17.58 -28.61
CA SER A 278 1.27 -17.18 -27.30
C SER A 278 0.27 -17.43 -26.15
N GLY A 279 0.82 -17.78 -24.98
CA GLY A 279 0.01 -17.95 -23.76
C GLY A 279 -0.72 -16.67 -23.34
N LEU A 280 -0.14 -15.50 -23.59
CA LEU A 280 -0.75 -14.19 -23.29
C LEU A 280 -1.99 -13.95 -24.16
N TYR A 281 -1.91 -14.23 -25.47
CA TYR A 281 -3.04 -14.11 -26.40
C TYR A 281 -4.20 -15.02 -25.96
N ASN A 282 -3.89 -16.30 -25.73
CA ASN A 282 -4.87 -17.30 -25.31
C ASN A 282 -5.54 -16.94 -23.98
N GLY A 283 -4.78 -16.39 -23.03
CA GLY A 283 -5.30 -15.88 -21.76
C GLY A 283 -6.28 -14.71 -21.92
N LEU A 284 -5.98 -13.76 -22.81
CA LEU A 284 -6.86 -12.61 -23.07
C LEU A 284 -8.18 -13.01 -23.77
N LYS A 285 -8.12 -14.00 -24.66
CA LYS A 285 -9.27 -14.50 -25.41
C LYS A 285 -10.24 -15.29 -24.51
N ARG A 286 -9.73 -16.24 -23.71
CA ARG A 286 -10.56 -17.03 -22.77
C ARG A 286 -11.32 -16.17 -21.75
N GLY A 287 -10.74 -15.05 -21.32
CA GLY A 287 -11.42 -14.09 -20.45
C GLY A 287 -12.60 -13.34 -21.09
N LYS A 288 -12.87 -13.54 -22.38
CA LYS A 288 -14.07 -13.07 -23.09
C LYS A 288 -15.23 -14.05 -22.96
N ASP A 289 -14.95 -15.34 -22.80
CA ASP A 289 -15.93 -16.43 -22.93
C ASP A 289 -16.68 -16.75 -21.61
N GLN A 290 -16.26 -16.17 -20.48
CA GLN A 290 -16.94 -16.34 -19.18
C GLN A 290 -17.95 -15.24 -18.83
N LYS A 291 -18.21 -14.29 -19.74
CA LYS A 291 -19.35 -13.37 -19.59
C LYS A 291 -20.42 -13.75 -20.60
N ASN A 292 -21.27 -14.71 -20.19
CA ASN A 292 -22.73 -14.75 -20.34
C ASN A 292 -23.26 -16.17 -20.69
N PRO A 293 -23.61 -17.02 -19.69
CA PRO A 293 -24.37 -18.25 -19.93
C PRO A 293 -25.88 -18.01 -20.20
N ASP A 294 -26.40 -16.81 -19.95
CA ASP A 294 -27.85 -16.56 -19.87
C ASP A 294 -28.47 -15.88 -21.10
N LYS A 295 -27.92 -16.08 -22.31
CA LYS A 295 -28.55 -15.58 -23.55
C LYS A 295 -29.00 -16.62 -24.58
N GLU A 296 -28.94 -17.91 -24.25
CA GLU A 296 -29.41 -18.97 -25.17
C GLU A 296 -30.48 -19.90 -24.58
N ARG A 297 -31.27 -19.41 -23.60
CA ARG A 297 -32.48 -20.11 -23.13
C ARG A 297 -33.66 -19.18 -22.95
N ASP A 298 -33.98 -18.39 -23.98
CA ASP A 298 -35.35 -17.89 -24.11
C ASP A 298 -35.72 -17.80 -25.59
N GLY A 299 -35.83 -18.97 -26.21
CA GLY A 299 -36.17 -19.15 -27.60
C GLY A 299 -36.97 -20.43 -27.74
N GLY A 300 -38.27 -20.35 -27.47
CA GLY A 300 -39.22 -21.38 -27.90
C GLY A 300 -39.93 -22.12 -26.78
N LYS A 301 -40.97 -21.50 -26.21
CA LYS A 301 -42.19 -22.23 -25.86
C LYS A 301 -43.38 -21.49 -26.46
N LYS A 302 -43.86 -22.02 -27.60
CA LYS A 302 -45.19 -21.73 -28.14
C LYS A 302 -46.22 -22.08 -27.06
N ALA A 303 -47.05 -21.12 -26.69
CA ALA A 303 -48.29 -21.37 -25.96
C ALA A 303 -49.30 -22.04 -26.91
N PRO A 304 -50.02 -23.10 -26.50
CA PRO A 304 -51.22 -23.54 -27.20
C PRO A 304 -52.39 -22.63 -26.82
N LYS A 305 -53.14 -22.20 -27.83
CA LYS A 305 -54.45 -21.57 -27.71
C LYS A 305 -55.55 -22.62 -27.52
N ASP A 306 -56.48 -22.27 -26.64
CA ASP A 306 -57.93 -22.51 -26.63
C ASP A 306 -58.47 -23.94 -26.78
N SER A 307 -59.28 -24.40 -25.82
CA SER A 307 -60.77 -24.43 -25.95
C SER A 307 -61.45 -25.43 -24.98
N GLU A 308 -62.45 -24.91 -24.27
CA GLU A 308 -63.77 -25.49 -23.99
C GLU A 308 -64.01 -26.65 -22.99
N ASP A 309 -65.09 -26.41 -22.24
CA ASP A 309 -66.10 -27.34 -21.71
C ASP A 309 -65.92 -28.10 -20.37
N ARG A 310 -66.63 -27.52 -19.38
CA ARG A 310 -67.44 -28.09 -18.27
C ARG A 310 -67.00 -27.71 -16.85
#